data_AF-A0A1F5UJX5-F1
#
_entry.id   AF-A0A1F5UJX5-F1
#
_cell.length_a   1.000
_cell.length_b   1.000
_cell.length_c   1.000
_cell.angle_alpha   90.00
_cell.angle_beta   90.00
_cell.angle_gamma   90.00
#
_symmetry.space_group_name_H-M   'P 1'
#
loop_
_entity.id
_entity.type
_entity.pdbx_description
1 polymer ?
#
loop_
_entity_poly.entity_id
_entity_poly.type
_entity_poly.pdbx_seq_one_letter_code
_entity_poly.pdbx_strand_id
1 'polypeptide(L)'
;MKITIFSVSVFLVAICFGLDQNDSGLMQTNLTIVKNPKSQNIDKIQKRYTEINNKINKNLEEIDLDNVKAINFDILSFEDNCKTDKTGEKEQILIREYSHKLLLNYFNIIDKYMNKKYSSENSNFSSNVMPPPGDGISISGMSPNDINDPKRRAEYERLIEENKQRSKKINIQEILIIINENYSERAYKIVKEMSSDLKMKKNTEALIDNIIKDDERKKILLGILEIQEKKEITPERK
;
A
#
# COMPACT_ATOMS: atom_id res chain seq x y z
N MET A 1 -11.06 25.82 -34.74
CA MET A 1 -11.64 24.46 -34.74
C MET A 1 -11.45 23.87 -33.35
N LYS A 2 -12.49 23.86 -32.53
CA LYS A 2 -12.53 23.28 -31.19
C LYS A 2 -13.81 22.46 -31.13
N ILE A 3 -13.70 21.16 -30.84
CA ILE A 3 -14.82 20.38 -30.31
C ILE A 3 -14.25 19.44 -29.25
N THR A 4 -14.70 19.67 -28.02
CA THR A 4 -14.52 18.84 -26.84
C THR A 4 -15.82 18.09 -26.63
N ILE A 5 -15.80 16.75 -26.48
CA ILE A 5 -16.88 16.00 -25.82
C ILE A 5 -16.25 14.83 -25.04
N PHE A 6 -16.35 14.87 -23.71
CA PHE A 6 -16.20 13.71 -22.84
C PHE A 6 -17.60 13.13 -22.60
N SER A 7 -17.79 11.85 -22.95
CA SER A 7 -19.00 11.09 -22.65
C SER A 7 -18.70 10.13 -21.50
N VAL A 8 -19.29 10.38 -20.33
CA VAL A 8 -19.32 9.45 -19.21
C VAL A 8 -20.75 8.91 -19.12
N SER A 9 -20.94 7.65 -19.48
CA SER A 9 -22.22 6.96 -19.37
C SER A 9 -22.35 6.34 -17.98
N VAL A 10 -23.23 6.91 -17.14
CA VAL A 10 -23.71 6.30 -15.89
C VAL A 10 -24.97 5.51 -16.24
N PHE A 11 -24.93 4.18 -16.09
CA PHE A 11 -26.13 3.35 -16.16
C PHE A 11 -26.84 3.38 -14.81
N LEU A 12 -27.97 4.09 -14.75
CA LEU A 12 -28.97 3.97 -13.68
C LEU A 12 -30.09 3.06 -14.19
N VAL A 13 -30.21 1.86 -13.63
CA VAL A 13 -31.38 1.00 -13.88
C VAL A 13 -32.44 1.35 -12.84
N ALA A 14 -33.45 2.12 -13.28
CA ALA A 14 -34.69 2.31 -12.55
C ALA A 14 -35.62 1.11 -12.84
N ILE A 15 -36.08 0.43 -11.80
CA ILE A 15 -37.21 -0.49 -11.89
C ILE A 15 -38.45 0.27 -11.42
N CYS A 16 -39.31 0.62 -12.35
CA CYS A 16 -40.67 1.08 -12.09
C CYS A 16 -41.55 -0.15 -11.81
N PHE A 17 -42.20 -0.18 -10.65
CA PHE A 17 -43.49 -0.86 -10.50
C PHE A 17 -44.54 0.23 -10.30
N GLY A 18 -45.45 0.36 -11.26
CA GLY A 18 -46.68 1.11 -11.10
C GLY A 18 -47.75 0.22 -10.50
N LEU A 19 -48.49 0.74 -9.52
CA LEU A 19 -49.87 0.36 -9.24
C LEU A 19 -50.63 1.58 -8.71
N ASP A 20 -51.93 1.55 -9.01
CA ASP A 20 -52.89 2.64 -9.06
C ASP A 20 -53.19 3.37 -7.75
N GLN A 21 -53.79 4.56 -7.94
CA GLN A 21 -54.38 5.42 -6.92
C GLN A 21 -55.39 4.69 -6.04
N ASN A 22 -55.30 4.89 -4.72
CA ASN A 22 -56.47 5.19 -3.90
C ASN A 22 -56.06 5.87 -2.58
N ASP A 23 -56.80 6.93 -2.27
CA ASP A 23 -56.80 7.73 -1.05
C ASP A 23 -56.87 6.87 0.22
N SER A 24 -55.95 7.09 1.17
CA SER A 24 -56.23 7.07 2.62
C SER A 24 -54.96 7.44 3.41
N GLY A 25 -55.15 8.23 4.47
CA GLY A 25 -54.10 8.95 5.19
C GLY A 25 -52.91 8.11 5.67
N LEU A 26 -51.71 8.59 5.33
CA LEU A 26 -50.45 7.98 5.75
C LEU A 26 -49.91 8.64 7.02
N MET A 27 -50.09 7.91 8.12
CA MET A 27 -49.22 7.99 9.29
C MET A 27 -47.75 7.90 8.84
N GLN A 28 -46.92 8.84 9.28
CA GLN A 28 -45.46 8.78 9.12
C GLN A 28 -44.92 7.56 9.88
N THR A 29 -44.82 6.43 9.20
CA THR A 29 -44.04 5.29 9.67
C THR A 29 -42.57 5.60 9.43
N ASN A 30 -41.84 5.83 10.52
CA ASN A 30 -40.38 5.86 10.50
C ASN A 30 -39.88 4.49 10.01
N LEU A 31 -39.56 4.40 8.71
CA LEU A 31 -38.90 3.26 8.09
C LEU A 31 -37.46 3.21 8.62
N THR A 32 -37.27 2.54 9.75
CA THR A 32 -35.95 2.09 10.18
C THR A 32 -35.44 1.10 9.14
N ILE A 33 -34.54 1.54 8.25
CA ILE A 33 -33.88 0.68 7.28
C ILE A 33 -33.00 -0.31 8.07
N VAL A 34 -33.55 -1.49 8.38
CA VAL A 34 -32.79 -2.61 8.91
C VAL A 34 -31.94 -3.14 7.77
N LYS A 35 -30.72 -2.60 7.61
CA LYS A 35 -29.74 -3.13 6.66
C LYS A 35 -29.50 -4.61 6.98
N ASN A 36 -29.64 -5.47 5.98
CA ASN A 36 -29.37 -6.90 6.11
C ASN A 36 -27.92 -7.08 6.62
N PRO A 37 -27.67 -7.82 7.72
CA PRO A 37 -26.34 -7.95 8.31
C PRO A 37 -25.27 -8.49 7.34
N LYS A 38 -25.65 -9.24 6.30
CA LYS A 38 -24.72 -9.66 5.23
C LYS A 38 -24.22 -8.48 4.38
N SER A 39 -25.07 -7.49 4.11
CA SER A 39 -24.66 -6.29 3.35
C SER A 39 -23.71 -5.38 4.13
N GLN A 40 -23.84 -5.35 5.46
CA GLN A 40 -23.02 -4.49 6.32
C GLN A 40 -21.54 -4.91 6.35
N ASN A 41 -21.25 -6.22 6.21
CA ASN A 41 -19.87 -6.70 6.24
C ASN A 41 -19.12 -6.37 4.94
N ILE A 42 -19.79 -6.45 3.78
CA ILE A 42 -19.23 -6.04 2.50
C ILE A 42 -18.93 -4.55 2.49
N ASP A 43 -19.85 -3.71 2.96
CA ASP A 43 -19.65 -2.26 3.10
C ASP A 43 -18.41 -1.96 3.96
N LYS A 44 -18.23 -2.70 5.07
CA LYS A 44 -17.07 -2.55 5.96
C LYS A 44 -15.75 -2.92 5.25
N ILE A 45 -15.72 -4.04 4.53
CA ILE A 45 -14.55 -4.51 3.77
C ILE A 45 -14.16 -3.46 2.71
N GLN A 46 -15.13 -2.96 1.95
CA GLN A 46 -14.92 -1.94 0.92
C GLN A 46 -14.43 -0.61 1.50
N LYS A 47 -15.03 -0.17 2.60
CA LYS A 47 -14.61 1.05 3.30
C LYS A 47 -13.16 0.92 3.76
N ARG A 48 -12.80 -0.18 4.41
CA ARG A 48 -11.44 -0.41 4.90
C ARG A 48 -10.42 -0.47 3.78
N TYR A 49 -10.73 -1.17 2.68
CA TYR A 49 -9.90 -1.18 1.48
C TYR A 49 -9.66 0.23 0.95
N THR A 50 -10.72 1.03 0.82
CA THR A 50 -10.65 2.40 0.30
C THR A 50 -9.79 3.30 1.18
N GLU A 51 -9.94 3.20 2.51
CA GLU A 51 -9.11 3.95 3.47
C GLU A 51 -7.61 3.67 3.28
N ILE A 52 -7.23 2.39 3.22
CA ILE A 52 -5.82 1.99 3.06
C ILE A 52 -5.30 2.41 1.68
N ASN A 53 -6.09 2.20 0.62
CA ASN A 53 -5.72 2.58 -0.74
C ASN A 53 -5.53 4.11 -0.87
N ASN A 54 -6.35 4.91 -0.20
CA ASN A 54 -6.17 6.36 -0.16
C ASN A 54 -4.89 6.77 0.57
N LYS A 55 -4.52 6.07 1.65
CA LYS A 55 -3.21 6.29 2.33
C LYS A 55 -2.05 5.96 1.40
N ILE A 56 -2.14 4.85 0.66
CA ILE A 56 -1.15 4.46 -0.35
C ILE A 56 -1.02 5.56 -1.41
N ASN A 57 -2.14 5.99 -2.00
CA ASN A 57 -2.12 6.99 -3.06
C ASN A 57 -1.55 8.34 -2.59
N LYS A 58 -1.86 8.77 -1.37
CA LYS A 58 -1.27 9.98 -0.79
C LYS A 58 0.26 9.85 -0.63
N ASN A 59 0.75 8.67 -0.24
CA ASN A 59 2.19 8.41 -0.07
C ASN A 59 2.93 8.15 -1.38
N LEU A 60 2.21 7.98 -2.49
CA LEU A 60 2.83 8.05 -3.81
C LEU A 60 3.33 9.47 -4.13
N GLU A 61 2.86 10.53 -3.45
CA GLU A 61 3.31 11.91 -3.70
C GLU A 61 4.53 12.28 -2.86
N GLU A 62 4.51 11.94 -1.57
CA GLU A 62 5.58 12.21 -0.60
C GLU A 62 5.73 11.04 0.36
N ILE A 63 6.97 10.59 0.59
CA ILE A 63 7.27 9.46 1.47
C ILE A 63 7.71 9.95 2.85
N ASP A 64 7.06 9.42 3.87
CA ASP A 64 7.44 9.58 5.27
C ASP A 64 7.56 8.22 5.95
N LEU A 65 8.51 8.09 6.87
CA LEU A 65 8.86 6.82 7.50
C LEU A 65 7.69 6.25 8.32
N ASP A 66 7.03 7.11 9.09
CA ASP A 66 5.93 6.68 9.96
C ASP A 66 4.72 6.30 9.13
N ASN A 67 4.47 7.02 8.04
CA ASN A 67 3.44 6.66 7.08
C ASN A 67 3.71 5.31 6.40
N VAL A 68 4.94 5.04 5.97
CA VAL A 68 5.32 3.75 5.35
C VAL A 68 5.06 2.60 6.33
N LYS A 69 5.50 2.73 7.58
CA LYS A 69 5.25 1.74 8.64
C LYS A 69 3.77 1.55 8.93
N ALA A 70 3.00 2.64 9.00
CA ALA A 70 1.57 2.58 9.26
C ALA A 70 0.80 1.89 8.12
N ILE A 71 1.12 2.20 6.86
CA ILE A 71 0.53 1.52 5.69
C ILE A 71 0.90 0.04 5.69
N ASN A 72 2.17 -0.29 5.95
CA ASN A 72 2.63 -1.66 6.07
C ASN A 72 1.80 -2.46 7.07
N PHE A 73 1.62 -1.92 8.27
CA PHE A 73 0.81 -2.52 9.32
C PHE A 73 -0.66 -2.67 8.92
N ASP A 74 -1.25 -1.63 8.31
CA ASP A 74 -2.63 -1.64 7.83
C ASP A 74 -2.86 -2.74 6.77
N ILE A 75 -1.89 -2.94 5.86
CA ILE A 75 -1.96 -3.99 4.83
C ILE A 75 -1.84 -5.37 5.46
N LEU A 76 -0.85 -5.58 6.35
CA LEU A 76 -0.64 -6.88 7.00
C LEU A 76 -1.85 -7.31 7.84
N SER A 77 -2.50 -6.35 8.51
CA SER A 77 -3.68 -6.58 9.34
C SER A 77 -5.01 -6.52 8.58
N PHE A 78 -5.02 -6.24 7.27
CA PHE A 78 -6.25 -6.03 6.52
C PHE A 78 -7.18 -7.24 6.59
N GLU A 79 -6.64 -8.44 6.34
CA GLU A 79 -7.42 -9.67 6.35
C GLU A 79 -8.00 -9.95 7.74
N ASP A 80 -7.19 -9.82 8.79
CA ASP A 80 -7.61 -10.11 10.17
C ASP A 80 -8.68 -9.13 10.65
N ASN A 81 -8.58 -7.85 10.24
CA ASN A 81 -9.57 -6.82 10.58
C ASN A 81 -10.92 -7.01 9.86
N CYS A 82 -10.90 -7.70 8.71
CA CYS A 82 -12.07 -7.95 7.88
C CYS A 82 -12.69 -9.33 8.13
N LYS A 83 -11.88 -10.32 8.55
CA LYS A 83 -12.34 -11.65 8.92
C LYS A 83 -13.06 -11.61 10.27
N THR A 84 -14.15 -12.36 10.34
CA THR A 84 -14.98 -12.63 11.51
C THR A 84 -15.44 -14.08 11.47
N ASP A 85 -15.91 -14.63 12.59
CA ASP A 85 -16.44 -16.00 12.67
C ASP A 85 -17.65 -16.25 11.73
N LYS A 86 -18.26 -15.18 11.22
CA LYS A 86 -19.43 -15.21 10.31
C LYS A 86 -19.08 -14.87 8.85
N THR A 87 -17.81 -14.87 8.49
CA THR A 87 -17.37 -14.47 7.13
C THR A 87 -17.75 -15.54 6.12
N GLY A 88 -18.72 -15.23 5.27
CA GLY A 88 -19.13 -16.09 4.17
C GLY A 88 -18.07 -16.18 3.07
N GLU A 89 -18.28 -17.13 2.15
CA GLU A 89 -17.38 -17.39 1.03
C GLU A 89 -17.18 -16.16 0.13
N LYS A 90 -18.27 -15.42 -0.14
CA LYS A 90 -18.22 -14.20 -0.97
C LYS A 90 -17.35 -13.12 -0.33
N GLU A 91 -17.50 -12.90 0.97
CA GLU A 91 -16.68 -11.94 1.71
C GLU A 91 -15.21 -12.37 1.75
N GLN A 92 -14.93 -13.67 1.90
CA GLN A 92 -13.55 -14.18 1.85
C GLN A 92 -12.89 -13.96 0.49
N ILE A 93 -13.61 -14.18 -0.61
CA ILE A 93 -13.11 -13.89 -1.97
C ILE A 93 -12.78 -12.41 -2.10
N LEU A 94 -13.69 -11.53 -1.65
CA LEU A 94 -13.49 -10.08 -1.70
C LEU A 94 -12.30 -9.62 -0.86
N ILE A 95 -12.14 -10.16 0.35
CA ILE A 95 -11.01 -9.87 1.24
C ILE A 95 -9.69 -10.26 0.56
N ARG A 96 -9.61 -11.44 -0.07
CA ARG A 96 -8.41 -11.86 -0.81
C ARG A 96 -8.12 -10.94 -1.98
N GLU A 97 -9.12 -10.62 -2.79
CA GLU A 97 -8.97 -9.70 -3.93
C GLU A 97 -8.44 -8.33 -3.51
N TYR A 98 -9.01 -7.75 -2.45
CA TYR A 98 -8.57 -6.45 -1.94
C TYR A 98 -7.20 -6.50 -1.25
N SER A 99 -6.89 -7.56 -0.50
CA SER A 99 -5.55 -7.79 0.04
C SER A 99 -4.50 -7.75 -1.07
N HIS A 100 -4.78 -8.37 -2.22
CA HIS A 100 -3.88 -8.34 -3.38
C HIS A 100 -3.77 -6.97 -4.01
N LYS A 101 -4.89 -6.29 -4.25
CA LYS A 101 -4.85 -4.94 -4.82
C LYS A 101 -4.04 -4.00 -3.93
N LEU A 102 -4.20 -4.08 -2.60
CA LEU A 102 -3.42 -3.29 -1.66
C LEU A 102 -1.93 -3.61 -1.76
N LEU A 103 -1.57 -4.90 -1.81
CA LEU A 103 -0.19 -5.33 -1.97
C LEU A 103 0.43 -4.82 -3.28
N LEU A 104 -0.24 -5.02 -4.41
CA LEU A 104 0.26 -4.56 -5.71
C LEU A 104 0.40 -3.04 -5.76
N ASN A 105 -0.56 -2.29 -5.20
CA ASN A 105 -0.44 -0.85 -5.09
C ASN A 105 0.71 -0.42 -4.16
N TYR A 106 0.98 -1.19 -3.11
CA TYR A 106 2.07 -0.90 -2.19
C TYR A 106 3.44 -1.12 -2.83
N PHE A 107 3.58 -2.10 -3.73
CA PHE A 107 4.80 -2.25 -4.53
C PHE A 107 5.13 -1.00 -5.34
N ASN A 108 4.13 -0.26 -5.83
CA ASN A 108 4.39 1.01 -6.53
C ASN A 108 5.04 2.07 -5.62
N ILE A 109 4.76 2.08 -4.31
CA ILE A 109 5.47 2.95 -3.36
C ILE A 109 6.93 2.49 -3.26
N ILE A 110 7.14 1.19 -3.07
CA ILE A 110 8.48 0.61 -2.95
C ILE A 110 9.30 0.91 -4.20
N ASP A 111 8.78 0.63 -5.38
CA ASP A 111 9.48 0.85 -6.66
C ASP A 111 9.78 2.32 -6.92
N LYS A 112 8.89 3.23 -6.51
CA LYS A 112 9.10 4.67 -6.69
C LYS A 112 10.24 5.19 -5.82
N TYR A 113 10.35 4.74 -4.57
CA TYR A 113 11.23 5.37 -3.57
C TYR A 113 12.44 4.53 -3.18
N MET A 114 12.43 3.22 -3.41
CA MET A 114 13.56 2.35 -3.12
C MET A 114 14.63 2.53 -4.19
N ASN A 115 15.83 2.92 -3.76
CA ASN A 115 17.00 2.96 -4.61
C ASN A 115 17.53 1.53 -4.77
N LYS A 116 17.35 0.93 -5.96
CA LYS A 116 17.82 -0.43 -6.28
C LYS A 116 19.34 -0.62 -6.15
N LYS A 117 20.12 0.47 -6.09
CA LYS A 117 21.58 0.45 -5.88
C LYS A 117 21.98 0.78 -4.43
N TYR A 118 21.02 0.89 -3.52
CA TYR A 118 21.32 1.11 -2.11
C TYR A 118 22.13 -0.07 -1.55
N SER A 119 23.20 0.25 -0.84
CA SER A 119 23.98 -0.71 -0.06
C SER A 119 24.17 -0.09 1.32
N SER A 120 23.79 -0.85 2.36
CA SER A 120 23.97 -0.46 3.76
C SER A 120 25.45 -0.25 4.11
N GLU A 121 26.35 -0.99 3.47
CA GLU A 121 27.80 -0.93 3.69
C GLU A 121 28.42 0.43 3.31
N ASN A 122 27.79 1.18 2.39
CA ASN A 122 28.25 2.51 1.97
C ASN A 122 27.58 3.66 2.74
N SER A 123 26.71 3.33 3.70
CA SER A 123 26.06 4.33 4.55
C SER A 123 26.98 4.67 5.73
N ASN A 124 28.03 5.45 5.48
CA ASN A 124 28.86 6.05 6.54
C ASN A 124 28.01 7.08 7.33
N PHE A 125 27.13 6.57 8.19
CA PHE A 125 26.24 7.32 9.06
C PHE A 125 26.79 7.24 10.49
N SER A 126 26.99 8.41 11.10
CA SER A 126 27.23 8.50 12.53
C SER A 126 25.94 8.97 13.18
N SER A 127 25.50 8.28 14.24
CA SER A 127 24.34 8.66 15.04
C SER A 127 24.48 10.06 15.64
N ASN A 128 25.72 10.48 15.92
CA ASN A 128 26.05 11.77 16.49
C ASN A 128 27.03 12.54 15.59
N VAL A 129 26.76 13.84 15.39
CA VAL A 129 27.67 14.74 14.67
C VAL A 129 28.72 15.25 15.66
N MET A 130 29.98 15.20 15.27
CA MET A 130 31.07 15.74 16.07
C MET A 130 31.12 17.26 15.93
N PRO A 131 31.20 18.03 17.03
CA PRO A 131 31.34 19.47 16.96
C PRO A 131 32.67 19.86 16.28
N PRO A 132 32.74 21.02 15.62
CA PRO A 132 33.99 21.51 15.03
C PRO A 132 35.07 21.65 16.11
N PRO A 133 36.36 21.38 15.81
CA PRO A 133 37.44 21.45 16.79
C PRO A 133 37.70 22.88 17.31
N GLY A 134 38.02 23.05 18.60
CA GLY A 134 38.35 24.33 19.24
C GLY A 134 38.79 24.24 20.71
N ASP A 135 38.69 25.34 21.47
CA ASP A 135 39.13 25.44 22.88
C ASP A 135 38.22 24.64 23.83
N GLY A 136 38.39 23.32 23.86
CA GLY A 136 37.66 22.43 24.76
C GLY A 136 37.52 21.00 24.25
N ILE A 137 36.95 20.13 25.08
CA ILE A 137 36.69 18.73 24.72
C ILE A 137 35.55 18.68 23.70
N SER A 138 35.86 18.25 22.48
CA SER A 138 34.87 18.04 21.42
C SER A 138 34.23 16.66 21.59
N ILE A 139 33.07 16.59 22.25
CA ILE A 139 32.33 15.35 22.46
C ILE A 139 31.23 15.24 21.39
N SER A 140 31.10 14.06 20.77
CA SER A 140 30.03 13.79 19.82
C SER A 140 28.65 13.92 20.48
N GLY A 141 27.73 14.67 19.87
CA GLY A 141 26.40 14.93 20.44
C GLY A 141 26.34 16.06 21.49
N MET A 142 27.39 16.88 21.61
CA MET A 142 27.38 18.11 22.41
C MET A 142 26.28 19.08 21.96
N SER A 143 25.75 19.90 22.87
CA SER A 143 24.74 20.90 22.52
C SER A 143 25.37 22.04 21.72
N PRO A 144 24.76 22.54 20.62
CA PRO A 144 25.28 23.71 19.90
C PRO A 144 25.45 24.96 20.78
N ASN A 145 24.66 25.07 21.86
CA ASN A 145 24.76 26.17 22.81
C ASN A 145 26.10 26.20 23.57
N ASP A 146 26.81 25.07 23.64
CA ASP A 146 28.11 24.96 24.30
C ASP A 146 29.25 25.51 23.40
N ILE A 147 28.97 25.81 22.13
CA ILE A 147 29.92 26.42 21.20
C ILE A 147 29.82 27.94 21.31
N ASN A 148 30.86 28.57 21.85
CA ASN A 148 30.92 30.02 22.06
C ASN A 148 31.00 30.84 20.77
N ASP A 149 31.70 30.33 19.75
CA ASP A 149 31.83 31.00 18.45
C ASP A 149 30.53 30.87 17.62
N PRO A 150 29.83 31.99 17.32
CA PRO A 150 28.57 31.96 16.58
C PRO A 150 28.69 31.34 15.18
N LYS A 151 29.82 31.53 14.49
CA LYS A 151 30.02 30.97 13.14
C LYS A 151 30.15 29.46 13.20
N ARG A 152 30.91 28.95 14.18
CA ARG A 152 31.09 27.51 14.40
C ARG A 152 29.82 26.84 14.90
N ARG A 153 29.03 27.54 15.73
CA ARG A 153 27.70 27.09 16.15
C ARG A 153 26.77 26.89 14.96
N ALA A 154 26.64 27.91 14.10
CA ALA A 154 25.79 27.84 12.92
C ALA A 154 26.19 26.71 11.97
N GLU A 155 27.50 26.49 11.77
CA GLU A 155 28.00 25.38 10.96
C GLU A 155 27.68 24.02 11.59
N TYR A 156 27.83 23.89 12.91
CA TYR A 156 27.50 22.65 13.60
C TYR A 156 26.00 22.32 13.56
N GLU A 157 25.13 23.30 13.75
CA GLU A 157 23.68 23.15 13.60
C GLU A 157 23.28 22.69 12.20
N ARG A 158 23.93 23.26 11.16
CA ARG A 158 23.75 22.82 9.77
C ARG A 158 24.12 21.36 9.59
N LEU A 159 25.27 20.93 10.11
CA LEU A 159 25.72 19.54 10.03
C LEU A 159 24.78 18.57 10.78
N ILE A 160 24.25 18.99 11.94
CA ILE A 160 23.24 18.21 12.68
C ILE A 160 21.97 18.00 11.83
N GLU A 161 21.45 19.06 11.22
CA GLU A 161 20.24 18.96 10.39
C GLU A 161 20.50 18.14 9.13
N GLU A 162 21.65 18.29 8.47
CA GLU A 162 22.05 17.45 7.34
C GLU A 162 22.14 15.97 7.73
N ASN A 163 22.73 15.67 8.89
CA ASN A 163 22.81 14.30 9.39
C ASN A 163 21.43 13.73 9.72
N LYS A 164 20.52 14.54 10.28
CA LYS A 164 19.14 14.16 10.56
C LYS A 164 18.38 13.82 9.28
N GLN A 165 18.52 14.64 8.23
CA GLN A 165 17.90 14.37 6.93
C GLN A 165 18.49 13.12 6.26
N ARG A 166 19.81 12.94 6.37
CA ARG A 166 20.48 11.73 5.87
C ARG A 166 20.02 10.47 6.61
N SER A 167 19.92 10.53 7.94
CA SER A 167 19.41 9.44 8.79
C SER A 167 18.00 9.03 8.36
N LYS A 168 17.10 10.00 8.18
CA LYS A 168 15.74 9.73 7.71
C LYS A 168 15.73 8.99 6.38
N LYS A 169 16.52 9.45 5.40
CA LYS A 169 16.62 8.81 4.08
C LYS A 169 17.13 7.37 4.19
N ILE A 170 18.18 7.14 4.97
CA ILE A 170 18.74 5.81 5.24
C ILE A 170 17.67 4.88 5.84
N ASN A 171 17.02 5.32 6.92
CA ASN A 171 16.00 4.52 7.59
C ASN A 171 14.82 4.17 6.67
N ILE A 172 14.41 5.10 5.79
CA ILE A 172 13.39 4.84 4.77
C ILE A 172 13.87 3.74 3.81
N GLN A 173 15.11 3.83 3.30
CA GLN A 173 15.64 2.82 2.39
C GLN A 173 15.71 1.44 3.04
N GLU A 174 16.23 1.35 4.27
CA GLU A 174 16.33 0.10 5.01
C GLU A 174 14.95 -0.54 5.22
N ILE A 175 13.95 0.24 5.60
CA ILE A 175 12.58 -0.26 5.77
C ILE A 175 11.96 -0.68 4.45
N LEU A 176 12.15 0.09 3.37
CA LEU A 176 11.65 -0.29 2.05
C LEU A 176 12.28 -1.60 1.55
N ILE A 177 13.56 -1.84 1.84
CA ILE A 177 14.25 -3.10 1.52
C ILE A 177 13.66 -4.26 2.31
N ILE A 178 13.55 -4.13 3.63
CA ILE A 178 12.96 -5.15 4.50
C ILE A 178 11.54 -5.49 4.05
N ILE A 179 10.75 -4.48 3.74
CA ILE A 179 9.39 -4.66 3.23
C ILE A 179 9.43 -5.36 1.88
N ASN A 180 10.27 -4.91 0.94
CA ASN A 180 10.38 -5.51 -0.38
C ASN A 180 10.73 -7.01 -0.30
N GLU A 181 11.65 -7.39 0.56
CA GLU A 181 12.05 -8.78 0.80
C GLU A 181 10.88 -9.60 1.36
N ASN A 182 10.28 -9.15 2.47
CA ASN A 182 9.17 -9.86 3.12
C ASN A 182 7.93 -10.00 2.20
N TYR A 183 7.62 -8.96 1.44
CA TYR A 183 6.46 -8.97 0.56
C TYR A 183 6.71 -9.70 -0.74
N SER A 184 7.95 -9.88 -1.19
CA SER A 184 8.24 -10.71 -2.36
C SER A 184 7.82 -12.16 -2.11
N GLU A 185 8.07 -12.69 -0.91
CA GLU A 185 7.59 -14.03 -0.52
C GLU A 185 6.06 -14.09 -0.42
N ARG A 186 5.46 -13.07 0.22
CA ARG A 186 4.00 -13.01 0.36
C ARG A 186 3.31 -12.89 -1.01
N ALA A 187 3.85 -12.05 -1.90
CA ALA A 187 3.38 -11.92 -3.27
C ALA A 187 3.51 -13.23 -4.03
N TYR A 188 4.62 -13.95 -3.89
CA TYR A 188 4.78 -15.28 -4.49
C TYR A 188 3.68 -16.24 -4.03
N LYS A 189 3.41 -16.32 -2.73
CA LYS A 189 2.34 -17.17 -2.18
C LYS A 189 0.97 -16.79 -2.75
N ILE A 190 0.67 -15.49 -2.77
CA ILE A 190 -0.56 -14.89 -3.26
C ILE A 190 -0.79 -15.20 -4.75
N VAL A 191 0.23 -14.96 -5.57
CA VAL A 191 0.22 -15.23 -7.00
C VAL A 191 0.02 -16.74 -7.24
N LYS A 192 0.70 -17.59 -6.48
CA LYS A 192 0.56 -19.05 -6.55
C LYS A 192 -0.85 -19.54 -6.16
N GLU A 193 -1.45 -19.00 -5.11
CA GLU A 193 -2.80 -19.38 -4.68
C GLU A 193 -3.84 -19.06 -5.75
N MET A 194 -3.68 -17.94 -6.47
CA MET A 194 -4.61 -17.52 -7.51
C MET A 194 -4.34 -18.08 -8.90
N SER A 195 -3.17 -18.66 -9.15
CA SER A 195 -2.90 -19.36 -10.40
C SER A 195 -3.55 -20.76 -10.47
N SER A 196 -4.18 -21.22 -9.37
CA SER A 196 -4.82 -22.55 -9.30
C SER A 196 -6.09 -22.70 -10.15
N ASP A 197 -6.73 -21.58 -10.53
CA ASP A 197 -7.86 -21.54 -11.46
C ASP A 197 -7.52 -20.60 -12.62
N LEU A 198 -7.75 -21.05 -13.86
CA LEU A 198 -7.52 -20.28 -15.08
C LEU A 198 -8.23 -18.91 -15.06
N LYS A 199 -9.43 -18.82 -14.48
CA LYS A 199 -10.15 -17.55 -14.37
C LYS A 199 -9.46 -16.61 -13.38
N MET A 200 -9.02 -17.12 -12.23
CA MET A 200 -8.29 -16.34 -11.24
C MET A 200 -6.91 -15.91 -11.75
N LYS A 201 -6.22 -16.77 -12.50
CA LYS A 201 -4.96 -16.44 -13.17
C LYS A 201 -5.12 -15.22 -14.08
N LYS A 202 -6.07 -15.26 -15.03
CA LYS A 202 -6.33 -14.14 -15.95
C LYS A 202 -6.68 -12.84 -15.24
N ASN A 203 -7.44 -12.93 -14.14
CA ASN A 203 -7.75 -11.77 -13.32
C ASN A 203 -6.48 -11.22 -12.64
N THR A 204 -5.61 -12.07 -12.12
CA THR A 204 -4.33 -11.67 -11.51
C THR A 204 -3.38 -11.06 -12.53
N GLU A 205 -3.26 -11.63 -13.73
CA GLU A 205 -2.49 -11.05 -14.86
C GLU A 205 -2.98 -9.63 -15.16
N ALA A 206 -4.30 -9.46 -15.33
CA ALA A 206 -4.88 -8.15 -15.58
C ALA A 206 -4.66 -7.17 -14.43
N LEU A 207 -4.68 -7.61 -13.17
CA LEU A 207 -4.37 -6.74 -12.03
C LEU A 207 -2.90 -6.31 -12.02
N ILE A 208 -1.98 -7.23 -12.28
CA ILE A 208 -0.55 -6.93 -12.38
C ILE A 208 -0.31 -5.92 -13.49
N ASP A 209 -0.88 -6.15 -14.68
CA ASP A 209 -0.70 -5.26 -15.84
C ASP A 209 -1.22 -3.85 -15.59
N ASN A 210 -2.38 -3.73 -14.95
CA ASN A 210 -3.04 -2.45 -14.70
C ASN A 210 -2.47 -1.68 -13.50
N ILE A 211 -1.96 -2.37 -12.48
CA ILE A 211 -1.53 -1.74 -11.22
C ILE A 211 -0.03 -1.52 -11.20
N ILE A 212 0.79 -2.51 -11.59
CA ILE A 212 2.24 -2.44 -11.43
C ILE A 212 2.85 -1.57 -12.53
N LYS A 213 3.59 -0.54 -12.11
CA LYS A 213 4.20 0.44 -13.01
C LYS A 213 5.65 0.12 -13.38
N ASP A 214 6.39 -0.56 -12.51
CA ASP A 214 7.77 -0.97 -12.78
C ASP A 214 7.80 -2.23 -13.67
N ASP A 215 8.39 -2.11 -14.86
CA ASP A 215 8.42 -3.18 -15.85
C ASP A 215 9.17 -4.43 -15.36
N GLU A 216 10.24 -4.25 -14.59
CA GLU A 216 11.02 -5.38 -14.07
C GLU A 216 10.21 -6.16 -13.02
N ARG A 217 9.56 -5.46 -12.09
CA ARG A 217 8.65 -6.11 -11.14
C ARG A 217 7.49 -6.79 -11.84
N LYS A 218 6.91 -6.15 -12.85
CA LYS A 218 5.84 -6.73 -13.67
C LYS A 218 6.28 -8.05 -14.29
N LYS A 219 7.45 -8.08 -14.95
CA LYS A 219 8.03 -9.30 -15.51
C LYS A 219 8.24 -10.39 -14.47
N ILE A 220 8.74 -10.05 -13.28
CA ILE A 220 8.94 -11.01 -12.19
C ILE A 220 7.60 -11.64 -11.77
N LEU A 221 6.59 -10.81 -11.51
CA LEU A 221 5.28 -11.27 -11.05
C LEU A 221 4.54 -12.10 -12.11
N LEU A 222 4.59 -11.70 -13.38
CA LEU A 222 4.02 -12.47 -14.49
C LEU A 222 4.79 -13.78 -14.72
N GLY A 223 6.12 -13.76 -14.65
CA GLY A 223 6.95 -14.96 -14.78
C GLY A 223 6.64 -16.02 -13.70
N ILE A 224 6.25 -15.60 -12.50
CA ILE A 224 5.78 -16.52 -11.45
C ILE A 224 4.50 -17.25 -11.88
N LEU A 225 3.56 -16.57 -12.55
CA LEU A 225 2.33 -17.17 -13.07
C LEU A 225 2.61 -18.19 -14.18
N GLU A 226 3.58 -17.92 -15.06
CA GLU A 226 3.96 -18.81 -16.16
C GLU A 226 4.67 -20.09 -15.69
N ILE A 227 5.50 -20.02 -14.65
CA ILE A 227 6.21 -21.20 -14.11
C ILE A 227 5.23 -22.25 -13.55
N GLN A 228 4.08 -21.83 -13.01
CA GLN A 228 3.06 -22.76 -12.53
C GLN A 228 2.39 -23.54 -13.67
N GLU A 229 2.13 -22.87 -14.80
CA GLU A 229 1.53 -23.50 -15.98
C GLU A 229 2.36 -24.68 -16.49
N LYS A 230 3.69 -24.54 -16.51
CA LYS A 230 4.58 -25.63 -16.94
C LYS A 230 4.61 -26.82 -15.96
N LYS A 231 4.37 -26.58 -14.66
CA LYS A 231 4.32 -27.66 -13.64
C LYS A 231 3.03 -28.46 -13.71
N GLU A 232 1.90 -27.83 -14.01
CA GLU A 232 0.61 -28.53 -14.15
C GLU A 232 0.48 -29.32 -15.46
N ILE A 233 1.18 -28.90 -16.53
CA ILE A 233 1.13 -29.57 -17.85
C ILE A 233 2.10 -30.76 -17.95
N THR A 234 2.94 -31.02 -16.94
CA THR A 234 3.82 -32.20 -16.93
C THR A 234 3.18 -33.31 -16.08
N PRO A 235 2.31 -34.17 -16.64
CA PRO A 235 1.88 -35.35 -15.91
C PRO A 235 3.10 -36.23 -15.63
N GLU A 236 3.26 -36.68 -14.39
CA GLU A 236 4.21 -37.74 -14.04
C GLU A 236 3.99 -38.90 -15.03
N ARG A 237 4.98 -39.16 -15.89
CA ARG A 237 5.07 -40.44 -16.58
C ARG A 237 5.31 -41.50 -15.52
N LYS A 238 4.24 -42.17 -15.09
CA LYS A 238 4.30 -43.48 -14.45
C LYS A 238 3.89 -44.53 -15.48
#